data_AF-A0A1M4DXJ7-F1
#
_entry.id   AF-A0A1M4DXJ7-F1
#
_cell.length_a   1.000
_cell.length_b   1.000
_cell.length_c   1.000
_cell.angle_alpha   90.00
_cell.angle_beta   90.00
_cell.angle_gamma   90.00
#
_symmetry.space_group_name_H-M   'P 1'
#
loop_
_entity.id
_entity.type
_entity.pdbx_description
1 polymer ?
#
loop_
_entity_poly.entity_id
_entity_poly.type
_entity_poly.pdbx_seq_one_letter_code
_entity_poly.pdbx_strand_id
1 'polypeptide(L)'
;MHNLPRVMHYAVTANGDPVDLKHQVCSYLQEYAPPADDPPPVIDPHEVLAQFPIRTFLTTNYDDFMATALLQEKSCRKNPTSTFPKWWDTEEEEPHLDLPTHEEPLIYHLHGRWDEPGSLVLTDDDYLTYLVNMVEARAANDQPPLPSTVIRAMTSHPLLFVGYSLQDWNFRVLFHGLLKAMPLIMRRRHISVQLMPDLNESVADAADRAREYLEKYLNDWSITIFIGTTQEFFEQLRWRM
;
A
#
# COMPACT_ATOMS: atom_id res chain seq x y z
N MET A 1 13.29 -6.26 -2.74
CA MET A 1 12.53 -6.57 -3.97
C MET A 1 12.62 -5.44 -5.02
N HIS A 2 13.79 -4.80 -5.19
CA HIS A 2 13.92 -3.50 -5.91
C HIS A 2 13.77 -3.55 -7.44
N ASN A 3 13.44 -4.70 -8.04
CA ASN A 3 13.46 -4.85 -9.49
C ASN A 3 12.29 -5.68 -10.05
N LEU A 4 11.25 -5.95 -9.26
CA LEU A 4 10.12 -6.77 -9.69
C LEU A 4 9.48 -6.25 -10.99
N PRO A 5 9.20 -4.94 -11.16
CA PRO A 5 8.58 -4.44 -12.38
C PRO A 5 9.38 -4.70 -13.66
N ARG A 6 10.71 -4.53 -13.59
CA ARG A 6 11.62 -4.84 -14.71
C ARG A 6 11.74 -6.33 -14.99
N VAL A 7 11.78 -7.16 -13.94
CA VAL A 7 11.81 -8.63 -14.11
C VAL A 7 10.52 -9.11 -14.77
N MET A 8 9.39 -8.54 -14.38
CA MET A 8 8.09 -8.86 -14.97
C MET A 8 7.99 -8.35 -16.41
N HIS A 9 8.47 -7.16 -16.71
CA HIS A 9 8.55 -6.65 -18.09
C HIS A 9 9.43 -7.54 -18.99
N TYR A 10 10.56 -8.04 -18.47
CA TYR A 10 11.35 -9.05 -19.17
C TYR A 10 10.55 -10.34 -19.42
N ALA A 11 9.83 -10.84 -18.40
CA ALA A 11 9.01 -12.04 -18.54
C ALA A 11 7.91 -11.88 -19.59
N VAL A 12 7.24 -10.72 -19.67
CA VAL A 12 6.28 -10.40 -20.74
C VAL A 12 6.95 -10.41 -22.10
N THR A 13 8.12 -9.75 -22.22
CA THR A 13 8.87 -9.69 -23.48
C THR A 13 9.30 -11.08 -23.96
N ALA A 14 9.60 -11.99 -23.03
CA ALA A 14 10.01 -13.36 -23.34
C ALA A 14 8.83 -14.29 -23.67
N ASN A 15 7.69 -14.14 -23.00
CA ASN A 15 6.59 -15.13 -23.02
C ASN A 15 5.30 -14.64 -23.71
N GLY A 16 5.22 -13.36 -24.09
CA GLY A 16 4.29 -12.84 -25.10
C GLY A 16 2.92 -12.34 -24.61
N ASP A 17 2.39 -12.84 -23.48
CA ASP A 17 1.10 -12.38 -22.95
C ASP A 17 1.22 -11.83 -21.51
N PRO A 18 1.01 -10.52 -21.29
CA PRO A 18 1.06 -9.91 -19.97
C PRO A 18 -0.07 -10.34 -19.03
N VAL A 19 -1.23 -10.72 -19.56
CA VAL A 19 -2.37 -11.17 -18.75
C VAL A 19 -2.09 -12.56 -18.21
N ASP A 20 -1.60 -13.48 -19.05
CA ASP A 20 -1.20 -14.82 -18.62
C ASP A 20 -0.10 -14.77 -17.55
N LEU A 21 0.87 -13.86 -17.69
CA LEU A 21 1.89 -13.65 -16.65
C LEU A 21 1.26 -13.23 -15.32
N LYS A 22 0.31 -12.29 -15.33
CA LYS A 22 -0.39 -11.84 -14.12
C LYS A 22 -1.17 -13.00 -13.48
N HIS A 23 -1.83 -13.85 -14.28
CA HIS A 23 -2.48 -15.07 -13.77
C HIS A 23 -1.49 -16.03 -13.10
N GLN A 24 -0.32 -16.25 -13.70
CA GLN A 24 0.73 -17.10 -13.13
C GLN A 24 1.26 -16.53 -11.81
N VAL A 25 1.47 -15.22 -11.75
CA VAL A 25 1.90 -14.54 -10.52
C VAL A 25 0.84 -14.64 -9.43
N CYS A 26 -0.45 -14.42 -9.75
CA CYS A 26 -1.53 -14.61 -8.79
C CYS A 26 -1.55 -16.04 -8.23
N SER A 27 -1.47 -17.04 -9.12
CA SER A 27 -1.47 -18.46 -8.73
C SER A 27 -0.29 -18.77 -7.82
N TYR A 28 0.91 -18.29 -8.20
CA TYR A 28 2.12 -18.45 -7.38
C TYR A 28 1.96 -17.83 -6.00
N LEU A 29 1.43 -16.60 -5.90
CA LEU A 29 1.25 -15.90 -4.63
C LEU A 29 0.22 -16.58 -3.73
N GLN A 30 -0.86 -17.12 -4.30
CA GLN A 30 -1.90 -17.82 -3.56
C GLN A 30 -1.43 -19.19 -3.05
N GLU A 31 -0.56 -19.87 -3.81
CA GLU A 31 0.03 -21.15 -3.43
C GLU A 31 1.29 -21.00 -2.57
N TYR A 32 1.83 -19.78 -2.45
CA TYR A 32 3.07 -19.53 -1.74
C TYR A 32 2.90 -19.85 -0.25
N ALA A 33 3.59 -20.90 0.19
CA ALA A 33 3.85 -21.15 1.59
C ALA A 33 5.23 -20.57 1.95
N PRO A 34 5.36 -19.87 3.10
CA PRO A 34 6.67 -19.48 3.60
C PRO A 34 7.57 -20.71 3.72
N PRO A 35 8.89 -20.58 3.48
CA PRO A 35 9.84 -21.65 3.73
C PRO A 35 9.69 -22.20 5.16
N ALA A 36 9.88 -23.50 5.36
CA ALA A 36 9.69 -24.13 6.67
C ALA A 36 10.56 -23.53 7.81
N ASP A 37 11.66 -22.87 7.46
CA ASP A 37 12.57 -22.19 8.38
C ASP A 37 12.11 -20.77 8.78
N ASP A 38 11.04 -20.26 8.16
CA ASP A 38 10.44 -18.96 8.48
C ASP A 38 9.15 -19.19 9.29
N PRO A 39 9.22 -19.13 10.63
CA PRO A 39 8.06 -19.40 11.46
C PRO A 39 6.96 -18.35 11.18
N PRO A 40 5.67 -18.74 11.22
CA PRO A 40 4.60 -17.79 11.04
C PRO A 40 4.72 -16.66 12.09
N PRO A 41 4.39 -15.41 11.71
CA PRO A 41 4.52 -14.30 12.63
C PRO A 41 3.69 -14.55 13.88
N VAL A 42 4.26 -14.24 15.05
CA VAL A 42 3.60 -14.42 16.35
C VAL A 42 2.32 -13.56 16.46
N ILE A 43 2.30 -12.45 15.73
CA ILE A 43 1.17 -11.53 15.63
C ILE A 43 0.92 -11.25 14.15
N ASP A 44 -0.31 -11.48 13.69
CA ASP A 44 -0.76 -11.01 12.38
C ASP A 44 -1.15 -9.52 12.46
N PRO A 45 -0.45 -8.62 11.74
CA PRO A 45 -0.81 -7.20 11.65
C PRO A 45 -2.26 -6.97 11.24
N HIS A 46 -2.80 -7.76 10.32
CA HIS A 46 -4.15 -7.58 9.78
C HIS A 46 -5.20 -7.86 10.86
N GLU A 47 -5.02 -8.92 11.65
CA GLU A 47 -5.90 -9.22 12.79
C GLU A 47 -5.87 -8.12 13.84
N VAL A 48 -4.71 -7.54 14.14
CA VAL A 48 -4.62 -6.43 15.09
C VAL A 48 -5.29 -5.18 14.54
N LEU A 49 -5.06 -4.83 13.27
CA LEU A 49 -5.70 -3.68 12.62
C LEU A 49 -7.22 -3.84 12.52
N ALA A 50 -7.71 -5.07 12.32
CA ALA A 50 -9.13 -5.36 12.25
C ALA A 50 -9.88 -5.07 13.56
N GLN A 51 -9.20 -5.06 14.70
CA GLN A 51 -9.81 -4.73 16.00
C GLN A 51 -10.09 -3.23 16.18
N PHE A 52 -9.43 -2.36 15.40
CA PHE A 52 -9.58 -0.91 15.53
C PHE A 52 -10.80 -0.38 14.75
N PRO A 53 -11.32 0.81 15.14
CA PRO A 53 -12.38 1.48 14.41
C PRO A 53 -11.91 2.18 13.12
N ILE A 54 -11.01 1.55 12.38
CA ILE A 54 -10.49 2.02 11.10
C ILE A 54 -11.54 1.77 10.02
N ARG A 55 -11.79 2.80 9.20
CA ARG A 55 -12.84 2.80 8.17
C ARG A 55 -12.27 2.67 6.76
N THR A 56 -10.99 2.96 6.56
CA THR A 56 -10.39 2.98 5.23
C THR A 56 -8.99 2.43 5.29
N PHE A 57 -8.75 1.42 4.46
CA PHE A 57 -7.47 0.78 4.25
C PHE A 57 -7.04 1.05 2.82
N LEU A 58 -5.80 1.50 2.64
CA LEU A 58 -5.20 1.75 1.34
C LEU A 58 -4.00 0.81 1.23
N THR A 59 -3.96 0.00 0.18
CA THR A 59 -2.90 -0.99 -0.01
C THR A 59 -2.44 -1.02 -1.45
N THR A 60 -1.19 -1.40 -1.66
CA THR A 60 -0.67 -1.76 -2.98
C THR A 60 -0.41 -3.27 -3.12
N ASN A 61 -0.79 -4.04 -2.10
CA ASN A 61 -0.75 -5.50 -2.15
C ASN A 61 -1.93 -6.04 -2.94
N TYR A 62 -1.73 -7.19 -3.58
CA TYR A 62 -2.75 -7.87 -4.38
C TYR A 62 -3.65 -8.82 -3.57
N ASP A 63 -3.19 -9.23 -2.38
CA ASP A 63 -3.84 -10.21 -1.51
C ASP A 63 -5.15 -9.70 -0.89
N ASP A 64 -5.92 -10.61 -0.29
CA ASP A 64 -7.15 -10.31 0.44
C ASP A 64 -6.99 -10.36 1.97
N PHE A 65 -5.77 -10.35 2.51
CA PHE A 65 -5.51 -10.65 3.93
C PHE A 65 -6.21 -9.67 4.86
N MET A 66 -6.23 -8.38 4.53
CA MET A 66 -6.96 -7.37 5.29
C MET A 66 -8.48 -7.60 5.25
N ALA A 67 -9.03 -8.00 4.09
CA ALA A 67 -10.46 -8.29 3.96
C ALA A 67 -10.84 -9.51 4.80
N THR A 68 -10.02 -10.57 4.72
CA THR A 68 -10.16 -11.79 5.50
C THR A 68 -10.11 -11.50 7.00
N ALA A 69 -9.13 -10.71 7.47
CA ALA A 69 -9.02 -10.34 8.88
C ALA A 69 -10.24 -9.53 9.38
N LEU A 70 -10.77 -8.60 8.57
CA LEU A 70 -11.97 -7.83 8.92
C LEU A 70 -13.21 -8.72 9.02
N LEU A 71 -13.38 -9.67 8.10
CA LEU A 71 -14.50 -10.63 8.12
C LEU A 71 -14.43 -11.58 9.33
N GLN A 72 -13.23 -11.91 9.78
CA GLN A 72 -12.98 -12.82 10.91
C GLN A 72 -12.96 -12.11 12.28
N GLU A 73 -13.06 -10.77 12.30
CA GLU A 73 -13.06 -10.00 13.55
C GLU A 73 -14.26 -10.40 14.43
N LYS A 74 -13.96 -10.84 15.66
CA LYS A 74 -14.95 -11.45 16.55
C LYS A 74 -15.74 -10.42 17.35
N SER A 75 -15.16 -9.26 17.60
CA SER A 75 -15.72 -8.25 18.50
C SER A 75 -16.84 -7.45 17.84
N CYS A 76 -16.80 -7.33 16.51
CA CYS A 76 -17.76 -6.58 15.72
C CYS A 76 -17.88 -7.22 14.35
N ARG A 77 -19.10 -7.52 13.90
CA ARG A 77 -19.32 -8.05 12.56
C ARG A 77 -19.04 -6.95 11.54
N LYS A 78 -17.98 -7.12 10.75
CA LYS A 78 -17.63 -6.21 9.67
C LYS A 78 -18.00 -6.81 8.31
N ASN A 79 -18.33 -5.94 7.36
CA ASN A 79 -18.62 -6.26 5.97
C ASN A 79 -17.76 -5.34 5.07
N PRO A 80 -16.48 -5.68 4.87
CA PRO A 80 -15.56 -4.84 4.11
C PRO A 80 -15.92 -4.82 2.63
N THR A 81 -15.81 -3.64 2.02
CA THR A 81 -15.88 -3.47 0.56
C THR A 81 -14.48 -3.30 0.02
N SER A 82 -14.07 -4.17 -0.92
CA SER A 82 -12.75 -4.11 -1.56
C SER A 82 -12.88 -3.67 -3.01
N THR A 83 -12.13 -2.66 -3.42
CA THR A 83 -12.17 -2.11 -4.79
C THR A 83 -10.79 -1.62 -5.24
N PHE A 84 -10.64 -1.26 -6.52
CA PHE A 84 -9.39 -0.85 -7.16
C PHE A 84 -9.66 0.16 -8.29
N PRO A 85 -8.66 0.99 -8.68
CA PRO A 85 -8.81 1.89 -9.83
C PRO A 85 -8.76 1.10 -11.13
N LYS A 86 -9.64 1.44 -12.07
CA LYS A 86 -9.58 0.98 -13.46
C LYS A 86 -8.59 1.84 -14.24
N TRP A 87 -7.31 1.70 -13.92
CA TRP A 87 -6.28 2.60 -14.40
C TRP A 87 -5.98 2.48 -15.90
N TRP A 88 -6.38 1.38 -16.53
CA TRP A 88 -6.26 1.17 -17.98
C TRP A 88 -7.42 1.76 -18.78
N ASP A 89 -8.52 2.13 -18.12
CA ASP A 89 -9.72 2.69 -18.75
C ASP A 89 -9.99 4.10 -18.24
N THR A 90 -9.70 5.11 -19.08
CA THR A 90 -9.91 6.52 -18.75
C THR A 90 -11.30 7.02 -19.14
N GLU A 91 -12.11 6.21 -19.83
CA GLU A 91 -13.46 6.56 -20.25
C GLU A 91 -14.50 6.15 -19.20
N GLU A 92 -14.20 5.14 -18.38
CA GLU A 92 -15.08 4.72 -17.30
C GLU A 92 -15.04 5.69 -16.12
N GLU A 93 -16.22 6.13 -15.68
CA GLU A 93 -16.34 6.95 -14.47
C GLU A 93 -15.90 6.17 -13.24
N GLU A 94 -15.16 6.86 -12.36
CA GLU A 94 -14.78 6.30 -11.07
C GLU A 94 -16.02 5.90 -10.27
N PRO A 95 -16.05 4.68 -9.68
CA PRO A 95 -17.21 4.21 -8.95
C PRO A 95 -17.57 5.17 -7.81
N HIS A 96 -18.87 5.45 -7.68
CA HIS A 96 -19.38 6.15 -6.51
C HIS A 96 -19.24 5.24 -5.29
N LEU A 97 -18.26 5.54 -4.44
CA LEU A 97 -18.03 4.80 -3.20
C LEU A 97 -18.79 5.46 -2.06
N ASP A 98 -19.68 4.68 -1.44
CA ASP A 98 -20.34 5.06 -0.20
C ASP A 98 -19.33 5.42 0.89
N LEU A 99 -19.76 6.25 1.84
CA LEU A 99 -18.88 6.65 2.93
C LEU A 99 -18.63 5.47 3.88
N PRO A 100 -17.39 5.01 4.06
CA PRO A 100 -17.14 3.84 4.87
C PRO A 100 -17.40 4.10 6.35
N THR A 101 -17.88 3.06 7.01
CA THR A 101 -18.14 3.04 8.44
C THR A 101 -17.19 2.07 9.13
N HIS A 102 -17.32 1.95 10.46
CA HIS A 102 -16.57 0.93 11.18
C HIS A 102 -17.04 -0.50 10.84
N GLU A 103 -18.34 -0.66 10.61
CA GLU A 103 -18.98 -1.93 10.28
C GLU A 103 -18.83 -2.26 8.80
N GLU A 104 -18.74 -1.24 7.94
CA GLU A 104 -18.54 -1.37 6.49
C GLU A 104 -17.29 -0.60 6.07
N PRO A 105 -16.09 -1.11 6.40
CA PRO A 105 -14.84 -0.46 6.04
C PRO A 105 -14.53 -0.62 4.55
N LEU A 106 -13.84 0.36 3.99
CA LEU A 106 -13.36 0.34 2.60
C LEU A 106 -11.91 -0.14 2.54
N ILE A 107 -11.61 -1.06 1.63
CA ILE A 107 -10.25 -1.47 1.25
C ILE A 107 -10.03 -1.05 -0.21
N TYR A 108 -9.06 -0.18 -0.43
CA TYR A 108 -8.73 0.33 -1.76
C TYR A 108 -7.36 -0.19 -2.20
N HIS A 109 -7.36 -1.06 -3.21
CA HIS A 109 -6.16 -1.70 -3.77
C HIS A 109 -5.64 -0.87 -4.94
N LEU A 110 -4.61 -0.06 -4.71
CA LEU A 110 -4.06 0.84 -5.70
C LEU A 110 -3.46 0.12 -6.92
N HIS A 111 -2.90 -1.07 -6.71
CA HIS A 111 -2.27 -1.88 -7.76
C HIS A 111 -3.13 -3.05 -8.22
N GLY A 112 -4.45 -3.02 -7.97
CA GLY A 112 -5.34 -4.12 -8.35
C GLY A 112 -5.34 -5.26 -7.34
N ARG A 113 -6.10 -6.32 -7.66
CA ARG A 113 -6.35 -7.47 -6.79
C ARG A 113 -6.09 -8.77 -7.51
N TRP A 114 -5.60 -9.77 -6.78
CA TRP A 114 -5.24 -11.06 -7.36
C TRP A 114 -6.42 -11.90 -7.90
N ASP A 115 -7.66 -11.58 -7.53
CA ASP A 115 -8.88 -12.21 -8.06
C ASP A 115 -9.35 -11.56 -9.37
N GLU A 116 -8.77 -10.42 -9.74
CA GLU A 116 -8.90 -9.79 -11.05
C GLU A 116 -7.50 -9.55 -11.65
N PRO A 117 -6.82 -10.60 -12.19
CA PRO A 117 -5.44 -10.52 -12.65
C PRO A 117 -5.18 -9.44 -13.71
N GLY A 118 -6.16 -9.08 -14.53
CA GLY A 118 -6.04 -7.98 -15.48
C GLY A 118 -5.79 -6.62 -14.82
N SER A 119 -6.22 -6.46 -13.56
CA SER A 119 -6.12 -5.20 -12.81
C SER A 119 -4.73 -4.89 -12.25
N LEU A 120 -3.83 -5.87 -12.24
CA LEU A 120 -2.55 -5.77 -11.53
C LEU A 120 -1.62 -4.75 -12.18
N VAL A 121 -1.04 -3.87 -11.34
CA VAL A 121 0.07 -2.99 -11.73
C VAL A 121 1.37 -3.71 -11.44
N LEU A 122 1.89 -4.47 -12.41
CA LEU A 122 3.00 -5.41 -12.18
C LEU A 122 4.25 -5.10 -12.99
N THR A 123 4.11 -4.73 -14.26
CA THR A 123 5.22 -4.47 -15.19
C THR A 123 5.57 -2.98 -15.24
N ASP A 124 6.79 -2.64 -15.70
CA ASP A 124 7.18 -1.24 -15.93
C ASP A 124 6.13 -0.46 -16.76
N ASP A 125 5.57 -1.09 -17.80
CA ASP A 125 4.53 -0.48 -18.63
C ASP A 125 3.25 -0.25 -17.83
N ASP A 126 2.80 -1.22 -17.03
CA ASP A 126 1.64 -1.05 -16.16
C ASP A 126 1.85 0.14 -15.19
N TYR A 127 3.04 0.24 -14.58
CA TYR A 127 3.36 1.34 -13.67
C TYR A 127 3.35 2.70 -14.37
N LEU A 128 3.91 2.79 -15.58
CA LEU A 128 3.91 4.02 -16.36
C LEU A 128 2.47 4.42 -16.75
N THR A 129 1.69 3.49 -17.30
CA THR A 129 0.29 3.74 -17.67
C THR A 129 -0.54 4.10 -16.44
N TYR A 130 -0.36 3.40 -15.32
CA TYR A 130 -1.01 3.70 -14.05
C TYR A 130 -0.75 5.13 -13.59
N LEU A 131 0.53 5.55 -13.53
CA LEU A 131 0.90 6.89 -13.07
C LEU A 131 0.40 7.99 -14.01
N VAL A 132 0.53 7.80 -15.33
CA VAL A 132 0.08 8.78 -16.33
C VAL A 132 -1.45 8.92 -16.28
N ASN A 133 -2.19 7.81 -16.24
CA ASN A 133 -3.64 7.87 -16.26
C ASN A 133 -4.23 8.38 -14.94
N MET A 134 -3.61 8.00 -13.82
CA MET A 134 -4.04 8.48 -12.50
C MET A 134 -3.80 9.97 -12.33
N VAL A 135 -2.66 10.51 -12.78
CA VAL A 135 -2.26 11.90 -12.51
C VAL A 135 -2.62 12.87 -13.64
N GLU A 136 -2.37 12.51 -14.90
CA GLU A 136 -2.44 13.44 -16.04
C GLU A 136 -3.74 13.31 -16.83
N ALA A 137 -4.15 12.09 -17.21
CA ALA A 137 -5.35 11.90 -18.03
C ALA A 137 -6.64 12.31 -17.30
N ARG A 138 -6.75 11.98 -16.01
CA ARG A 138 -7.90 12.37 -15.19
C ARG A 138 -7.96 13.87 -14.91
N ALA A 139 -6.82 14.53 -14.75
CA ALA A 139 -6.76 15.98 -14.63
C ALA A 139 -7.28 16.70 -15.89
N ALA A 140 -7.03 16.14 -17.07
CA ALA A 140 -7.56 16.68 -18.33
C ALA A 140 -9.10 16.59 -18.41
N ASN A 141 -9.70 15.59 -17.75
CA ASN A 141 -11.15 15.38 -17.67
C ASN A 141 -11.80 15.99 -16.40
N ASP A 142 -11.07 16.82 -15.65
CA ASP A 142 -11.50 17.40 -14.36
C ASP A 142 -11.91 16.34 -13.32
N GLN A 143 -11.40 15.12 -13.47
CA GLN A 143 -11.63 14.01 -12.55
C GLN A 143 -10.48 13.91 -11.54
N PRO A 144 -10.77 13.63 -10.26
CA PRO A 144 -9.73 13.41 -9.28
C PRO A 144 -8.96 12.10 -9.56
N PRO A 145 -7.68 12.02 -9.13
CA PRO A 145 -6.85 10.83 -9.34
C PRO A 145 -7.39 9.58 -8.62
N LEU A 146 -8.14 9.78 -7.53
CA LEU A 146 -8.72 8.75 -6.68
C LEU A 146 -10.18 9.09 -6.37
N PRO A 147 -11.02 8.12 -5.99
CA PRO A 147 -12.37 8.40 -5.50
C PRO A 147 -12.38 9.44 -4.40
N SER A 148 -13.38 10.33 -4.42
CA SER A 148 -13.56 11.40 -3.43
C SER A 148 -13.57 10.87 -1.99
N THR A 149 -14.12 9.68 -1.77
CA THR A 149 -14.15 8.98 -0.48
C THR A 149 -12.74 8.62 0.02
N VAL A 150 -11.87 8.10 -0.86
CA VAL A 150 -10.48 7.78 -0.54
C VAL A 150 -9.69 9.07 -0.26
N ILE A 151 -9.88 10.08 -1.12
CA ILE A 151 -9.29 11.41 -0.96
C ILE A 151 -9.65 12.03 0.40
N ARG A 152 -10.93 11.94 0.78
CA ARG A 152 -11.41 12.44 2.05
C ARG A 152 -10.79 11.69 3.22
N ALA A 153 -10.65 10.36 3.14
CA ALA A 153 -10.01 9.58 4.18
C ALA A 153 -8.55 10.02 4.40
N MET A 154 -7.79 10.21 3.30
CA MET A 154 -6.38 10.62 3.33
C MET A 154 -6.16 12.04 3.85
N THR A 155 -7.12 12.95 3.64
CA THR A 155 -6.99 14.37 4.04
C THR A 155 -7.62 14.67 5.40
N SER A 156 -8.57 13.86 5.85
CA SER A 156 -9.33 14.13 7.08
C SER A 156 -8.73 13.45 8.32
N HIS A 157 -7.93 12.40 8.17
CA HIS A 157 -7.40 11.59 9.27
C HIS A 157 -5.88 11.43 9.21
N PRO A 158 -5.20 11.21 10.35
CA PRO A 158 -3.82 10.71 10.35
C PRO A 158 -3.72 9.39 9.58
N LEU A 159 -2.58 9.17 8.92
CA LEU A 159 -2.31 7.93 8.19
C LEU A 159 -1.28 7.11 8.96
N LEU A 160 -1.43 5.79 8.93
CA LEU A 160 -0.45 4.83 9.43
C LEU A 160 0.09 4.03 8.24
N PHE A 161 1.38 4.13 7.99
CA PHE A 161 2.08 3.38 6.94
C PHE A 161 2.78 2.17 7.55
N VAL A 162 2.46 0.97 7.06
CA VAL A 162 3.00 -0.32 7.52
C VAL A 162 3.40 -1.15 6.31
N GLY A 163 4.53 -1.86 6.39
CA GLY A 163 4.95 -2.81 5.35
C GLY A 163 5.57 -2.17 4.10
N TYR A 164 5.78 -0.85 4.10
CA TYR A 164 6.46 -0.14 3.00
C TYR A 164 7.77 0.44 3.48
N SER A 165 8.81 0.27 2.66
CA SER A 165 9.96 1.18 2.76
C SER A 165 9.57 2.49 2.11
N LEU A 166 9.55 3.59 2.86
CA LEU A 166 9.33 4.93 2.30
C LEU A 166 10.49 5.38 1.39
N GLN A 167 11.57 4.58 1.32
CA GLN A 167 12.66 4.74 0.38
C GLN A 167 12.38 4.08 -0.97
N ASP A 168 11.35 3.22 -1.09
CA ASP A 168 10.97 2.59 -2.34
C ASP A 168 10.56 3.65 -3.38
N TRP A 169 11.22 3.61 -4.54
CA TRP A 169 10.96 4.54 -5.63
C TRP A 169 9.51 4.51 -6.09
N ASN A 170 8.89 3.33 -6.18
CA ASN A 170 7.52 3.19 -6.66
C ASN A 170 6.54 3.88 -5.72
N PHE A 171 6.71 3.65 -4.41
CA PHE A 171 5.92 4.35 -3.40
C PHE A 171 6.17 5.86 -3.45
N ARG A 172 7.43 6.29 -3.56
CA ARG A 172 7.79 7.72 -3.57
C ARG A 172 7.15 8.45 -4.74
N VAL A 173 7.18 7.88 -5.94
CA VAL A 173 6.57 8.50 -7.12
C VAL A 173 5.05 8.57 -6.96
N LEU A 174 4.42 7.47 -6.55
CA LEU A 174 2.98 7.39 -6.30
C LEU A 174 2.54 8.42 -5.24
N PHE A 175 3.16 8.37 -4.07
CA PHE A 175 2.82 9.23 -2.95
C PHE A 175 3.15 10.70 -3.24
N HIS A 176 4.26 10.99 -3.92
CA HIS A 176 4.58 12.35 -4.34
C HIS A 176 3.56 12.89 -5.35
N GLY A 177 3.12 12.06 -6.31
CA GLY A 177 2.04 12.40 -7.23
C GLY A 177 0.75 12.76 -6.49
N LEU A 178 0.36 11.93 -5.52
CA LEU A 178 -0.81 12.18 -4.68
C LEU A 178 -0.66 13.44 -3.81
N LEU A 179 0.49 13.66 -3.17
CA LEU A 179 0.74 14.87 -2.37
C LEU A 179 0.71 16.15 -3.22
N LYS A 180 1.24 16.10 -4.44
CA LYS A 180 1.22 17.24 -5.37
C LYS A 180 -0.22 17.56 -5.81
N ALA A 181 -1.01 16.53 -6.11
CA ALA A 181 -2.43 16.69 -6.42
C ALA A 181 -3.23 17.15 -5.19
N MET A 182 -2.78 16.80 -3.98
CA MET A 182 -3.55 16.96 -2.74
C MET A 182 -2.69 17.45 -1.57
N PRO A 183 -2.30 18.73 -1.54
CA PRO A 183 -1.47 19.30 -0.47
C PRO A 183 -2.10 19.21 0.93
N LEU A 184 -3.43 19.04 0.99
CA LEU A 184 -4.19 18.92 2.24
C LEU A 184 -3.78 17.71 3.08
N ILE A 185 -3.23 16.66 2.47
CA ILE A 185 -2.73 15.48 3.18
C ILE A 185 -1.70 15.91 4.24
N MET A 186 -0.81 16.85 3.90
CA MET A 186 0.26 17.32 4.78
C MET A 186 -0.20 18.15 5.99
N ARG A 187 -1.50 18.47 6.12
CA ARG A 187 -2.04 19.24 7.26
C ARG A 187 -2.04 18.45 8.58
N ARG A 188 -1.80 17.15 8.53
CA ARG A 188 -1.79 16.28 9.70
C ARG A 188 -0.45 15.57 9.82
N ARG A 189 -0.13 15.15 11.05
CA ARG A 189 0.99 14.24 11.27
C ARG A 189 0.56 12.81 11.00
N HIS A 190 1.32 12.11 10.18
CA HIS A 190 1.17 10.68 9.88
C HIS A 190 2.23 9.88 10.64
N ILE A 191 2.07 8.57 10.72
CA ILE A 191 3.01 7.65 11.37
C ILE A 191 3.45 6.62 10.34
N SER A 192 4.74 6.28 10.30
CA SER A 192 5.25 5.20 9.48
C SER A 192 6.14 4.25 10.28
N VAL A 193 5.92 2.96 10.10
CA VAL A 193 6.78 1.89 10.63
C VAL A 193 7.87 1.63 9.59
N GLN A 194 9.13 1.93 9.93
CA GLN A 194 10.29 1.79 9.05
C GLN A 194 11.34 0.87 9.65
N LEU A 195 11.89 -0.02 8.83
CA LEU A 195 13.10 -0.76 9.15
C LEU A 195 14.32 0.15 8.97
N MET A 196 15.36 -0.08 9.77
CA MET A 196 16.67 0.51 9.47
C MET A 196 17.17 -0.05 8.13
N PRO A 197 17.72 0.78 7.24
CA PRO A 197 18.33 0.28 6.02
C PRO A 197 19.53 -0.60 6.35
N ASP A 198 19.94 -1.46 5.41
CA ASP A 198 21.18 -2.21 5.54
C ASP A 198 22.37 -1.24 5.53
N LEU A 199 23.10 -1.19 6.63
CA LEU A 199 24.22 -0.26 6.81
C LEU A 199 25.53 -0.96 6.60
N ASN A 200 26.46 -0.28 5.94
CA ASN A 200 27.83 -0.73 5.90
C ASN A 200 28.47 -0.50 7.28
N GLU A 201 28.74 -1.57 8.00
CA GLU A 201 29.35 -1.58 9.34
C GLU A 201 30.73 -0.89 9.36
N SER A 202 31.39 -0.72 8.20
CA SER A 202 32.67 -0.04 8.10
C SER A 202 32.61 1.47 8.34
N VAL A 203 31.41 2.05 8.36
CA VAL A 203 31.20 3.50 8.54
C VAL A 203 30.79 3.75 9.99
N ALA A 204 31.63 4.46 10.74
CA ALA A 204 31.30 4.90 12.08
C ALA A 204 30.01 5.75 12.08
N ASP A 205 29.16 5.51 13.08
CA ASP A 205 27.88 6.19 13.29
C ASP A 205 26.90 6.09 12.09
N ALA A 206 27.07 5.08 11.22
CA ALA A 206 26.20 4.88 10.07
C ALA A 206 24.72 4.77 10.46
N ALA A 207 24.43 4.11 11.60
CA ALA A 207 23.08 3.94 12.11
C ALA A 207 22.45 5.25 12.55
N ASP A 208 23.19 6.07 13.30
CA ASP A 208 22.67 7.34 13.78
C ASP A 208 22.48 8.33 12.62
N ARG A 209 23.41 8.35 11.67
CA ARG A 209 23.28 9.16 10.44
C ARG A 209 22.11 8.74 9.57
N ALA A 210 21.87 7.43 9.43
CA ALA A 210 20.73 6.92 8.67
C ALA A 210 19.40 7.23 9.36
N ARG A 211 19.35 7.13 10.69
CA ARG A 211 18.20 7.55 11.50
C ARG A 211 17.91 9.04 11.32
N GLU A 212 18.90 9.89 11.54
CA GLU A 212 18.75 11.35 11.37
C GLU A 212 18.30 11.72 9.96
N TYR A 213 18.85 11.05 8.94
CA TYR A 213 18.43 11.24 7.56
C TYR A 213 16.96 10.89 7.36
N LEU A 214 16.52 9.71 7.82
CA LEU A 214 15.13 9.25 7.70
C LEU A 214 14.16 10.16 8.45
N GLU A 215 14.49 10.54 9.69
CA GLU A 215 13.69 11.45 10.49
C GLU A 215 13.51 12.79 9.80
N LYS A 216 14.61 13.39 9.32
CA LYS A 216 14.55 14.66 8.61
C LYS A 216 13.77 14.55 7.30
N TYR A 217 14.08 13.54 6.50
CA TYR A 217 13.45 13.32 5.20
C TYR A 217 11.93 13.16 5.30
N LEU A 218 11.46 12.41 6.30
CA LEU A 218 10.04 12.11 6.46
C LEU A 218 9.29 13.17 7.26
N ASN A 219 9.99 13.94 8.10
CA ASN A 219 9.41 15.10 8.75
C ASN A 219 9.01 16.20 7.75
N ASP A 220 9.72 16.33 6.62
CA ASP A 220 9.31 17.22 5.52
C ASP A 220 7.94 16.86 4.94
N TRP A 221 7.50 15.60 5.11
CA TRP A 221 6.19 15.10 4.71
C TRP A 221 5.19 15.02 5.87
N SER A 222 5.49 15.64 7.02
CA SER A 222 4.71 15.53 8.25
C SER A 222 4.58 14.08 8.77
N ILE A 223 5.53 13.21 8.47
CA ILE A 223 5.51 11.79 8.89
C ILE A 223 6.45 11.59 10.07
N THR A 224 5.91 11.09 11.18
CA THR A 224 6.68 10.60 12.33
C THR A 224 7.03 9.13 12.13
N ILE A 225 8.27 8.74 12.44
CA ILE A 225 8.74 7.37 12.22
C ILE A 225 8.75 6.56 13.51
N PHE A 226 8.38 5.28 13.39
CA PHE A 226 8.72 4.23 14.34
C PHE A 226 9.79 3.38 13.69
N ILE A 227 10.98 3.32 14.29
CA ILE A 227 12.09 2.50 13.79
C ILE A 227 12.03 1.14 14.47
N GLY A 228 11.75 0.10 13.69
CA GLY A 228 11.63 -1.27 14.17
C GLY A 228 10.92 -2.16 13.18
N THR A 229 10.83 -3.44 13.51
CA THR A 229 10.07 -4.40 12.72
C THR A 229 8.57 -4.16 12.86
N THR A 230 7.82 -4.66 11.88
CA THR A 230 6.35 -4.62 11.93
C THR A 230 5.85 -5.40 13.16
N GLN A 231 6.47 -6.53 13.48
CA GLN A 231 6.13 -7.31 14.66
C GLN A 231 6.31 -6.52 15.96
N GLU A 232 7.48 -5.90 16.17
CA GLU A 232 7.75 -5.07 17.37
C GLU A 232 6.74 -3.93 17.52
N PHE A 233 6.36 -3.29 16.41
CA PHE A 233 5.35 -2.24 16.42
C PHE A 233 4.00 -2.76 16.91
N PHE A 234 3.51 -3.87 16.36
CA PHE A 234 2.21 -4.42 16.73
C PHE A 234 2.21 -5.06 18.14
N GLU A 235 3.33 -5.59 18.60
CA GLU A 235 3.51 -6.01 19.99
C GLU A 235 3.36 -4.81 20.95
N GLN A 236 4.04 -3.69 20.66
CA GLN A 236 3.91 -2.47 21.47
C GLN A 236 2.53 -1.86 21.39
N LEU A 237 1.90 -1.87 20.20
CA LEU A 237 0.56 -1.36 20.01
C LEU A 237 -0.44 -2.14 20.85
N ARG A 238 -0.33 -3.48 20.85
CA ARG A 238 -1.19 -4.37 21.63
C ARG A 238 -0.99 -4.22 23.14
N TRP A 239 0.23 -4.00 23.60
CA TRP A 239 0.50 -3.77 25.03
C TRP A 239 -0.08 -2.44 25.55
N ARG A 240 -0.28 -1.45 24.67
CA ARG A 240 -0.82 -0.13 25.03
C ARG A 240 -2.35 -0.05 24.96
N MET A 241 -3.01 -1.12 24.50
CA MET A 241 -4.47 -1.27 24.48
C MET A 241 -4.95 -1.93 25.77
#